data_AF-A0A945MK36-F1
#
_entry.id   AF-A0A945MK36-F1
#
_cell.length_a   1.000
_cell.length_b   1.000
_cell.length_c   1.000
_cell.angle_alpha   90.00
_cell.angle_beta   90.00
_cell.angle_gamma   90.00
#
_symmetry.space_group_name_H-M   'P 1'
#
loop_
_entity.id
_entity.type
_entity.pdbx_description
1 polymer ?
#
loop_
_entity_poly.entity_id
_entity_poly.type
_entity_poly.pdbx_seq_one_letter_code
_entity_poly.pdbx_strand_id
1 'polypeptide(L)'
;MGWRFDGKHGSDGTVIYECYLTPFDDLHPVGPDSSIVHDLTQGAIIGLSWAFLDADAGSSQQRAFWSLSGQRQMAANAAFLVDFELMPVDARTGDPAESPPGTFSLTPQVDLDLQPVPLVVPAQFRGLVPSGLTMNLPPVFSAKVFAATGLEGPRLMDFSPAGVLHVANMKVGGASVFKPPAGAGKSQIVALPDKDGDGVVDRVVVAVDGLRWTNSLVFDSQGALYVADTHELLRFGDDDGDGVYEQRELLAQIPWAKAWSTKLSPGGRWSRSRWSFSNCRDRSRGSAFWAR
;
A
#
# COMPACT_ATOMS: atom_id res chain seq x y z
N MET A 1 7.27 20.70 -5.73
CA MET A 1 6.49 21.04 -4.51
C MET A 1 7.09 22.31 -3.92
N GLY A 2 6.31 23.38 -3.84
CA GLY A 2 6.62 24.57 -3.06
C GLY A 2 5.91 24.49 -1.71
N TRP A 3 6.46 25.15 -0.69
CA TRP A 3 5.74 25.35 0.56
C TRP A 3 6.10 26.71 1.15
N ARG A 4 5.14 27.29 1.90
CA ARG A 4 5.33 28.50 2.69
C ARG A 4 4.76 28.24 4.07
N PHE A 5 5.53 28.56 5.10
CA PHE A 5 5.02 28.60 6.47
C PHE A 5 4.96 30.05 6.94
N ASP A 6 3.82 30.44 7.48
CA ASP A 6 3.59 31.72 8.12
C ASP A 6 3.44 31.47 9.63
N GLY A 7 4.55 31.68 10.35
CA GLY A 7 4.66 31.42 11.79
C GLY A 7 6.12 31.32 12.25
N LYS A 8 6.32 31.15 13.55
CA LYS A 8 7.64 30.87 14.14
C LYS A 8 7.83 29.36 14.24
N HIS A 9 9.04 28.89 13.99
CA HIS A 9 9.33 27.46 14.20
C HIS A 9 8.97 27.04 15.65
N GLY A 10 8.14 26.01 15.78
CA GLY A 10 7.66 25.51 17.08
C GLY A 10 6.45 26.27 17.66
N SER A 11 5.81 27.14 16.89
CA SER A 11 4.52 27.76 17.24
C SER A 11 3.41 27.33 16.30
N ASP A 12 2.18 27.64 16.67
CA ASP A 12 1.06 27.63 15.73
C ASP A 12 1.35 28.55 14.54
N GLY A 13 0.83 28.18 13.37
CA GLY A 13 1.00 28.91 12.12
C GLY A 13 0.28 28.26 10.96
N THR A 14 0.37 28.88 9.78
CA THR A 14 -0.26 28.37 8.56
C THR A 14 0.79 27.82 7.61
N VAL A 15 0.62 26.57 7.17
CA VAL A 15 1.44 26.01 6.10
C VAL A 15 0.62 25.94 4.82
N ILE A 16 1.16 26.50 3.75
CA ILE A 16 0.64 26.34 2.39
C ILE A 16 1.58 25.40 1.65
N TYR A 17 1.02 24.37 1.03
CA TYR A 17 1.72 23.48 0.12
C TYR A 17 1.20 23.70 -1.28
N GLU A 18 2.12 23.86 -2.23
CA GLU A 18 1.81 23.88 -3.66
C GLU A 18 2.48 22.67 -4.31
N CYS A 19 1.67 21.79 -4.87
CA CYS A 19 2.16 20.64 -5.62
C CYS A 19 1.47 20.56 -6.97
N TYR A 20 2.21 20.09 -7.96
CA TYR A 20 1.67 19.61 -9.22
C TYR A 20 1.85 18.10 -9.23
N LEU A 21 0.79 17.37 -9.60
CA LEU A 21 0.77 15.91 -9.63
C LEU A 21 0.49 15.48 -11.05
N THR A 22 1.32 14.58 -11.58
CA THR A 22 1.07 13.91 -12.86
C THR A 22 0.72 12.47 -12.56
N PRO A 23 -0.55 12.06 -12.67
CA PRO A 23 -0.92 10.66 -12.60
C PRO A 23 -0.49 9.95 -13.89
N PHE A 24 -0.18 8.66 -13.77
CA PHE A 24 0.26 7.83 -14.90
C PHE A 24 -0.63 6.60 -14.94
N ASP A 25 -1.16 6.25 -16.12
CA ASP A 25 -1.80 4.96 -16.39
C ASP A 25 -0.78 3.81 -16.39
N ASP A 26 0.45 4.16 -16.78
CA ASP A 26 1.61 3.30 -16.71
C ASP A 26 2.81 4.14 -16.27
N LEU A 27 3.37 3.85 -15.11
CA LEU A 27 4.60 4.47 -14.64
C LEU A 27 5.81 3.62 -15.05
N HIS A 28 6.51 4.00 -16.13
CA HIS A 28 7.63 3.26 -16.67
C HIS A 28 8.94 3.51 -15.88
N PRO A 29 9.77 2.48 -15.61
CA PRO A 29 10.96 2.60 -14.75
C PRO A 29 12.07 3.49 -15.34
N VAL A 30 12.13 3.64 -16.67
CA VAL A 30 13.13 4.48 -17.34
C VAL A 30 12.91 5.98 -17.06
N GLY A 31 11.68 6.39 -16.78
CA GLY A 31 11.36 7.78 -16.48
C GLY A 31 10.00 8.21 -17.04
N PRO A 32 9.56 9.44 -16.68
CA PRO A 32 8.24 9.95 -17.05
C PRO A 32 8.03 10.05 -18.57
N ASP A 33 9.09 10.27 -19.34
CA ASP A 33 9.02 10.37 -20.81
C ASP A 33 8.73 9.02 -21.47
N SER A 34 8.97 7.92 -20.76
CA SER A 34 8.62 6.56 -21.17
C SER A 34 7.35 6.04 -20.50
N SER A 35 6.76 6.82 -19.60
CA SER A 35 5.52 6.49 -18.89
C SER A 35 4.30 6.90 -19.72
N ILE A 36 3.18 6.22 -19.51
CA ILE A 36 1.88 6.62 -20.06
C ILE A 36 1.20 7.50 -19.01
N VAL A 37 1.15 8.81 -19.26
CA VAL A 37 0.42 9.76 -18.42
C VAL A 37 -1.06 9.39 -18.45
N HIS A 38 -1.69 9.36 -17.27
CA HIS A 38 -3.13 9.10 -17.16
C HIS A 38 -3.88 10.31 -17.72
N ASP A 39 -4.85 10.03 -18.60
CA ASP A 39 -5.71 11.08 -19.12
C ASP A 39 -6.77 11.44 -18.08
N LEU A 40 -6.62 12.62 -17.47
CA LEU A 40 -7.55 13.14 -16.48
C LEU A 40 -8.79 13.69 -17.18
N THR A 41 -9.73 12.80 -17.47
CA THR A 41 -10.98 13.17 -18.12
C THR A 41 -12.01 13.65 -17.10
N GLN A 42 -12.68 14.76 -17.39
CA GLN A 42 -13.83 15.22 -16.63
C GLN A 42 -14.84 14.09 -16.38
N GLY A 43 -15.37 14.00 -15.16
CA GLY A 43 -16.31 12.98 -14.70
C GLY A 43 -15.64 11.67 -14.28
N ALA A 44 -14.33 11.49 -14.49
CA ALA A 44 -13.64 10.31 -13.97
C ALA A 44 -13.50 10.38 -12.45
N ILE A 45 -13.54 9.21 -11.81
CA ILE A 45 -13.32 9.08 -10.36
C ILE A 45 -11.88 8.69 -10.13
N ILE A 46 -11.15 9.52 -9.38
CA ILE A 46 -9.81 9.22 -8.89
C ILE A 46 -9.82 9.06 -7.37
N GLY A 47 -9.24 7.99 -6.86
CA GLY A 47 -8.82 7.94 -5.46
C GLY A 47 -7.69 8.94 -5.24
N LEU A 48 -7.69 9.67 -4.13
CA LEU A 48 -6.56 10.45 -3.63
C LEU A 48 -6.67 10.51 -2.11
N SER A 49 -5.55 10.57 -1.41
CA SER A 49 -5.57 10.94 0.01
C SER A 49 -4.24 11.62 0.37
N TRP A 50 -4.27 12.47 1.38
CA TRP A 50 -3.12 13.21 1.89
C TRP A 50 -3.06 13.03 3.39
N ALA A 51 -1.86 12.93 3.97
CA ALA A 51 -1.69 12.83 5.41
C ALA A 51 -0.70 13.88 5.96
N PHE A 52 -1.07 14.48 7.09
CA PHE A 52 -0.23 15.36 7.90
C PHE A 52 0.06 14.67 9.22
N LEU A 53 1.33 14.57 9.54
CA LEU A 53 1.77 13.88 10.73
C LEU A 53 2.37 14.92 11.66
N ASP A 54 1.81 14.98 12.86
CA ASP A 54 2.29 15.86 13.91
C ASP A 54 3.32 15.12 14.75
N ALA A 55 4.58 15.54 14.60
CA ALA A 55 5.73 15.04 15.33
C ALA A 55 6.58 16.22 15.78
N ASP A 56 6.18 16.87 16.87
CA ASP A 56 7.02 17.86 17.53
C ASP A 56 8.18 17.19 18.30
N ALA A 57 9.31 17.91 18.34
CA ALA A 57 10.60 17.38 18.77
C ALA A 57 10.59 17.06 20.28
N GLY A 58 10.51 15.77 20.61
CA GLY A 58 10.65 15.31 22.01
C GLY A 58 9.92 14.01 22.33
N SER A 59 9.02 13.54 21.47
CA SER A 59 8.36 12.25 21.64
C SER A 59 8.72 11.29 20.50
N SER A 60 9.01 10.03 20.85
CA SER A 60 9.22 8.94 19.89
C SER A 60 7.90 8.41 19.30
N GLN A 61 6.79 9.11 19.55
CA GLN A 61 5.44 8.75 19.14
C GLN A 61 4.80 9.92 18.40
N GLN A 62 4.12 9.63 17.28
CA GLN A 62 3.31 10.62 16.57
C GLN A 62 2.14 11.03 17.48
N ARG A 63 1.96 12.34 17.71
CA ARG A 63 0.81 12.83 18.49
C ARG A 63 -0.48 12.73 17.70
N ALA A 64 -0.42 12.98 16.39
CA ALA A 64 -1.55 12.84 15.51
C ALA A 64 -1.15 12.41 14.09
N PHE A 65 -2.04 11.64 13.45
CA PHE A 65 -2.00 11.30 12.03
C PHE A 65 -3.31 11.81 11.43
N TRP A 66 -3.25 12.99 10.82
CA TRP A 66 -4.37 13.57 10.11
C TRP A 66 -4.33 13.07 8.68
N SER A 67 -5.46 12.64 8.12
CA SER A 67 -5.54 12.31 6.70
C SER A 67 -6.92 12.59 6.14
N LEU A 68 -6.99 12.80 4.83
CA LEU A 68 -8.28 13.06 4.14
C LEU A 68 -9.28 11.92 4.33
N SER A 69 -8.81 10.67 4.39
CA SER A 69 -9.69 9.52 4.63
C SER A 69 -9.92 9.19 6.10
N GLY A 70 -9.22 9.85 7.03
CA GLY A 70 -9.20 9.50 8.45
C GLY A 70 -8.56 8.14 8.77
N GLN A 71 -8.09 7.40 7.75
CA GLN A 71 -7.58 6.04 7.87
C GLN A 71 -6.07 6.02 7.65
N ARG A 72 -5.29 5.62 8.66
CA ARG A 72 -3.82 5.50 8.54
C ARG A 72 -3.39 4.52 7.44
N GLN A 73 -4.27 3.56 7.13
CA GLN A 73 -4.08 2.54 6.10
C GLN A 73 -4.03 3.11 4.68
N MET A 74 -4.45 4.37 4.46
CA MET A 74 -4.30 5.05 3.15
C MET A 74 -2.85 5.05 2.64
N ALA A 75 -1.90 5.10 3.57
CA ALA A 75 -0.47 5.00 3.32
C ALA A 75 -0.07 3.68 2.66
N ALA A 76 -0.82 2.62 2.95
CA ALA A 76 -0.52 1.25 2.58
C ALA A 76 -1.45 0.70 1.49
N ASN A 77 -2.70 1.13 1.44
CA ASN A 77 -3.78 0.49 0.69
C ASN A 77 -4.71 1.51 0.03
N ALA A 78 -4.90 1.36 -1.28
CA ALA A 78 -5.70 2.26 -2.12
C ALA A 78 -7.21 2.20 -1.84
N ALA A 79 -7.69 1.16 -1.15
CA ALA A 79 -9.08 1.05 -0.72
C ALA A 79 -9.45 2.07 0.37
N PHE A 80 -8.45 2.67 1.03
CA PHE A 80 -8.64 3.70 2.05
C PHE A 80 -8.36 5.11 1.52
N LEU A 81 -8.40 5.29 0.20
CA LEU A 81 -8.36 6.62 -0.41
C LEU A 81 -9.75 7.22 -0.45
N VAL A 82 -9.78 8.54 -0.53
CA VAL A 82 -11.02 9.26 -0.77
C VAL A 82 -11.21 9.32 -2.27
N ASP A 83 -12.37 8.92 -2.75
CA ASP A 83 -12.72 9.06 -4.15
C ASP A 83 -13.06 10.54 -4.41
N PHE A 84 -12.47 11.12 -5.46
CA PHE A 84 -12.73 12.45 -5.99
C PHE A 84 -13.25 12.31 -7.42
N GLU A 85 -14.31 13.03 -7.75
CA GLU A 85 -14.74 13.19 -9.14
C GLU A 85 -13.99 14.36 -9.79
N LEU A 86 -13.41 14.12 -10.96
CA LEU A 86 -12.73 15.15 -11.74
C LEU A 86 -13.77 16.10 -12.32
N MET A 87 -13.90 17.27 -11.71
CA MET A 87 -14.74 18.33 -12.23
C MET A 87 -14.20 18.84 -13.58
N PRO A 88 -15.04 19.46 -14.43
CA PRO A 88 -14.57 20.16 -15.61
C PRO A 88 -13.36 21.02 -15.29
N VAL A 89 -12.38 21.04 -16.20
CA VAL A 89 -11.29 22.02 -16.13
C VAL A 89 -11.96 23.38 -16.04
N ASP A 90 -11.70 24.08 -14.95
CA ASP A 90 -12.32 25.36 -14.69
C ASP A 90 -12.05 26.25 -15.91
N ALA A 91 -13.09 26.81 -16.53
CA ALA A 91 -12.97 27.67 -17.73
C ALA A 91 -12.12 28.93 -17.46
N ARG A 92 -11.75 29.12 -16.20
CA ARG A 92 -10.75 30.06 -15.72
C ARG A 92 -9.35 29.59 -16.10
N THR A 93 -9.03 29.73 -17.39
CA THR A 93 -7.70 30.22 -17.79
C THR A 93 -7.54 31.73 -17.52
N GLY A 94 -8.27 32.25 -16.53
CA GLY A 94 -8.14 33.55 -15.92
C GLY A 94 -7.80 33.37 -14.45
N ASP A 95 -7.05 34.32 -13.90
CA ASP A 95 -6.47 34.40 -12.56
C ASP A 95 -7.10 33.47 -11.47
N PRO A 96 -6.33 32.60 -10.80
CA PRO A 96 -6.79 31.61 -9.79
C PRO A 96 -7.53 32.16 -8.53
N ALA A 97 -7.96 33.42 -8.52
CA ALA A 97 -8.61 34.10 -7.40
C ALA A 97 -10.15 33.97 -7.35
N GLU A 98 -10.82 33.34 -8.34
CA GLU A 98 -12.28 33.34 -8.45
C GLU A 98 -13.02 32.12 -7.86
N SER A 99 -12.32 31.10 -7.37
CA SER A 99 -12.95 30.10 -6.48
C SER A 99 -12.95 30.70 -5.09
N PRO A 100 -14.10 30.84 -4.39
CA PRO A 100 -14.07 31.28 -3.00
C PRO A 100 -13.14 30.34 -2.23
N PRO A 101 -12.09 30.85 -1.55
CA PRO A 101 -11.23 30.01 -0.74
C PRO A 101 -12.08 29.18 0.24
N GLY A 102 -11.96 27.85 0.19
CA GLY A 102 -12.59 26.95 1.16
C GLY A 102 -13.87 26.23 0.74
N THR A 103 -14.32 26.31 -0.53
CA THR A 103 -15.44 25.47 -1.01
C THR A 103 -14.94 24.17 -1.67
N PHE A 104 -15.29 23.03 -1.08
CA PHE A 104 -15.11 21.69 -1.65
C PHE A 104 -16.46 20.95 -1.63
N SER A 105 -16.75 20.16 -2.66
CA SER A 105 -17.91 19.25 -2.68
C SER A 105 -17.39 17.84 -2.39
N LEU A 106 -17.77 17.26 -1.25
CA LEU A 106 -17.42 15.88 -0.91
C LEU A 106 -18.23 14.92 -1.78
N THR A 107 -17.62 13.80 -2.17
CA THR A 107 -18.35 12.67 -2.75
C THR A 107 -19.52 12.29 -1.83
N PRO A 108 -20.72 12.02 -2.38
CA PRO A 108 -21.85 11.60 -1.57
C PRO A 108 -21.45 10.39 -0.72
N GLN A 109 -21.72 10.45 0.58
CA GLN A 109 -21.62 9.27 1.41
C GLN A 109 -22.65 8.27 0.90
N VAL A 110 -22.17 7.20 0.28
CA VAL A 110 -23.01 6.07 -0.11
C VAL A 110 -23.12 5.17 1.12
N ASP A 111 -24.34 5.01 1.62
CA ASP A 111 -24.63 3.99 2.60
C ASP A 111 -24.47 2.61 1.91
N LEU A 112 -23.48 1.84 2.37
CA LEU A 112 -23.21 0.50 1.85
C LEU A 112 -24.12 -0.57 2.48
N ASP A 113 -25.05 -0.15 3.34
CA ASP A 113 -25.95 -1.02 4.11
C ASP A 113 -25.16 -2.12 4.83
N LEU A 114 -24.07 -1.73 5.50
CA LEU A 114 -23.17 -2.68 6.14
C LEU A 114 -23.89 -3.43 7.26
N GLN A 115 -23.89 -4.75 7.19
CA GLN A 115 -24.51 -5.63 8.17
C GLN A 115 -23.44 -6.38 8.98
N PRO A 116 -23.68 -6.66 10.28
CA PRO A 116 -22.78 -7.49 11.06
C PRO A 116 -22.84 -8.94 10.56
N VAL A 117 -21.74 -9.41 9.98
CA VAL A 117 -21.57 -10.78 9.47
C VAL A 117 -20.58 -11.55 10.36
N PRO A 118 -20.93 -12.73 10.88
CA PRO A 118 -20.00 -13.57 11.63
C PRO A 118 -18.79 -13.98 10.78
N LEU A 119 -17.58 -13.88 11.36
CA LEU A 119 -16.36 -14.37 10.73
C LEU A 119 -16.36 -15.90 10.71
N VAL A 120 -16.19 -16.49 9.53
CA VAL A 120 -16.05 -17.94 9.39
C VAL A 120 -14.64 -18.36 9.79
N VAL A 121 -14.52 -19.14 10.87
CA VAL A 121 -13.25 -19.68 11.35
C VAL A 121 -13.18 -21.19 11.05
N PRO A 122 -12.31 -21.63 10.11
CA PRO A 122 -12.11 -23.05 9.82
C PRO A 122 -11.71 -23.86 11.06
N ALA A 123 -12.02 -25.16 11.04
CA ALA A 123 -11.80 -26.04 12.18
C ALA A 123 -10.34 -26.03 12.68
N GLN A 124 -9.38 -25.98 11.75
CA GLN A 124 -7.95 -25.96 12.05
C GLN A 124 -7.46 -24.70 12.77
N PHE A 125 -8.22 -23.60 12.73
CA PHE A 125 -7.85 -22.33 13.39
C PHE A 125 -8.69 -22.03 14.65
N ARG A 126 -9.57 -22.95 15.05
CA ARG A 126 -10.34 -22.81 16.30
C ARG A 126 -9.38 -22.75 17.50
N GLY A 127 -9.55 -21.73 18.34
CA GLY A 127 -8.68 -21.49 19.50
C GLY A 127 -7.43 -20.66 19.20
N LEU A 128 -7.05 -20.48 17.93
CA LEU A 128 -6.01 -19.54 17.53
C LEU A 128 -6.57 -18.14 17.23
N VAL A 129 -7.83 -18.09 16.79
CA VAL A 129 -8.58 -16.86 16.55
C VAL A 129 -9.69 -16.73 17.60
N PRO A 130 -9.94 -15.54 18.17
CA PRO A 130 -11.06 -15.33 19.09
C PRO A 130 -12.40 -15.77 18.49
N SER A 131 -13.23 -16.43 19.30
CA SER A 131 -14.57 -16.87 18.89
C SER A 131 -15.56 -15.70 18.89
N GLY A 132 -16.58 -15.78 18.02
CA GLY A 132 -17.69 -14.82 18.01
C GLY A 132 -17.36 -13.46 17.39
N LEU A 133 -16.28 -13.37 16.62
CA LEU A 133 -15.94 -12.17 15.87
C LEU A 133 -16.97 -11.91 14.77
N THR A 134 -17.34 -10.64 14.61
CA THR A 134 -18.21 -10.14 13.54
C THR A 134 -17.49 -9.06 12.74
N MET A 135 -17.85 -8.91 11.47
CA MET A 135 -17.38 -7.83 10.60
C MET A 135 -18.56 -7.16 9.92
N ASN A 136 -18.49 -5.84 9.78
CA ASN A 136 -19.50 -5.07 9.05
C ASN A 136 -19.19 -5.17 7.56
N LEU A 137 -19.99 -5.93 6.82
CA LEU A 137 -19.81 -6.18 5.40
C LEU A 137 -21.06 -5.75 4.63
N PRO A 138 -20.96 -5.35 3.34
CA PRO A 138 -22.14 -5.10 2.54
C PRO A 138 -23.01 -6.36 2.44
N PRO A 139 -24.31 -6.22 2.12
CA PRO A 139 -25.19 -7.36 1.90
C PRO A 139 -24.55 -8.33 0.90
N VAL A 140 -24.79 -9.63 1.09
CA VAL A 140 -24.26 -10.76 0.29
C VAL A 140 -22.77 -11.08 0.45
N PHE A 141 -21.98 -10.29 1.17
CA PHE A 141 -20.58 -10.62 1.43
C PHE A 141 -20.41 -11.52 2.66
N SER A 142 -19.36 -12.33 2.64
CA SER A 142 -18.91 -13.12 3.79
C SER A 142 -17.41 -13.00 3.93
N ALA A 143 -16.90 -13.40 5.10
CA ALA A 143 -15.46 -13.46 5.34
C ALA A 143 -15.08 -14.73 6.07
N LYS A 144 -13.96 -15.31 5.66
CA LYS A 144 -13.41 -16.56 6.19
C LYS A 144 -11.93 -16.37 6.49
N VAL A 145 -11.47 -16.93 7.60
CA VAL A 145 -10.04 -16.96 7.94
C VAL A 145 -9.32 -17.90 6.97
N PHE A 146 -8.44 -17.34 6.13
CA PHE A 146 -7.63 -18.10 5.19
C PHE A 146 -6.38 -18.71 5.85
N ALA A 147 -5.68 -17.94 6.70
CA ALA A 147 -4.47 -18.36 7.42
C ALA A 147 -4.42 -17.70 8.80
N ALA A 148 -4.00 -18.46 9.84
CA ALA A 148 -3.84 -17.95 11.21
C ALA A 148 -2.48 -18.25 11.85
N THR A 149 -1.59 -18.96 11.16
CA THR A 149 -0.27 -19.39 11.66
C THR A 149 0.83 -19.00 10.70
N GLY A 150 2.08 -18.93 11.17
CA GLY A 150 3.26 -18.68 10.33
C GLY A 150 3.38 -17.24 9.79
N LEU A 151 2.49 -16.34 10.21
CA LEU A 151 2.48 -14.92 9.82
C LEU A 151 2.85 -14.03 11.00
N GLU A 152 4.03 -13.39 10.92
CA GLU A 152 4.55 -12.42 11.87
C GLU A 152 4.62 -11.05 11.20
N GLY A 153 3.55 -10.27 11.33
CA GLY A 153 3.42 -8.96 10.70
C GLY A 153 3.31 -9.04 9.17
N PRO A 154 2.32 -9.77 8.62
CA PRO A 154 2.03 -9.76 7.19
C PRO A 154 1.72 -8.34 6.73
N ARG A 155 2.22 -7.94 5.56
CA ARG A 155 2.05 -6.57 5.03
C ARG A 155 1.34 -6.55 3.68
N LEU A 156 2.08 -6.55 2.59
CA LEU A 156 1.50 -6.66 1.24
C LEU A 156 1.55 -8.10 0.77
N MET A 157 0.67 -8.41 -0.18
CA MET A 157 0.50 -9.73 -0.75
C MET A 157 0.19 -9.62 -2.23
N ASP A 158 0.53 -10.66 -2.99
CA ASP A 158 0.22 -10.78 -4.41
C ASP A 158 0.05 -12.25 -4.80
N PHE A 159 -0.69 -12.52 -5.86
CA PHE A 159 -0.86 -13.88 -6.38
C PHE A 159 0.21 -14.17 -7.45
N SER A 160 0.87 -15.32 -7.35
CA SER A 160 1.73 -15.79 -8.44
C SER A 160 0.88 -16.12 -9.68
N PRO A 161 1.49 -16.25 -10.88
CA PRO A 161 0.75 -16.68 -12.08
C PRO A 161 0.07 -18.05 -11.92
N ALA A 162 0.55 -18.89 -11.00
CA ALA A 162 -0.06 -20.16 -10.63
C ALA A 162 -1.24 -20.03 -9.65
N GLY A 163 -1.63 -18.81 -9.25
CA GLY A 163 -2.72 -18.54 -8.32
C GLY A 163 -2.37 -18.72 -6.84
N VAL A 164 -1.08 -18.83 -6.49
CA VAL A 164 -0.65 -19.01 -5.09
C VAL A 164 -0.43 -17.64 -4.44
N LEU A 165 -1.10 -17.40 -3.32
CA LEU A 165 -0.95 -16.16 -2.56
C LEU A 165 0.43 -16.10 -1.88
N HIS A 166 1.21 -15.06 -2.18
CA HIS A 166 2.46 -14.76 -1.51
C HIS A 166 2.31 -13.52 -0.63
N VAL A 167 2.94 -13.52 0.55
CA VAL A 167 2.79 -12.46 1.56
C VAL A 167 4.15 -12.02 2.07
N ALA A 168 4.36 -10.70 2.16
CA ALA A 168 5.50 -10.10 2.83
C ALA A 168 5.36 -10.28 4.35
N ASN A 169 6.11 -11.24 4.89
CA ASN A 169 6.14 -11.58 6.31
C ASN A 169 7.20 -10.71 7.02
N MET A 170 6.81 -9.47 7.32
CA MET A 170 7.76 -8.40 7.62
C MET A 170 8.43 -8.52 8.99
N LYS A 171 7.71 -8.97 10.02
CA LYS A 171 8.16 -8.83 11.42
C LYS A 171 8.76 -10.09 12.04
N VAL A 172 9.02 -11.11 11.23
CA VAL A 172 9.68 -12.33 11.66
C VAL A 172 10.93 -12.00 12.48
N GLY A 173 11.04 -12.60 13.66
CA GLY A 173 12.19 -12.41 14.54
C GLY A 173 12.17 -11.14 15.39
N GLY A 174 10.98 -10.58 15.65
CA GLY A 174 10.78 -9.52 16.66
C GLY A 174 10.88 -8.09 16.15
N ALA A 175 10.67 -7.85 14.85
CA ALA A 175 10.60 -6.48 14.34
C ALA A 175 9.34 -5.75 14.83
N SER A 176 9.40 -4.42 14.96
CA SER A 176 8.21 -3.62 15.22
C SER A 176 7.60 -3.10 13.91
N VAL A 177 6.51 -2.32 13.99
CA VAL A 177 5.94 -1.63 12.81
C VAL A 177 6.87 -0.52 12.31
N PHE A 178 7.73 0.03 13.17
CA PHE A 178 8.52 1.22 12.88
C PHE A 178 10.04 1.00 12.94
N LYS A 179 10.48 -0.20 13.33
CA LYS A 179 11.90 -0.51 13.48
C LYS A 179 12.21 -1.94 13.02
N PRO A 180 13.19 -2.12 12.11
CA PRO A 180 13.70 -3.45 11.78
C PRO A 180 14.42 -4.07 13.00
N PRO A 181 14.56 -5.40 13.05
CA PRO A 181 15.34 -6.05 14.10
C PRO A 181 16.81 -5.65 13.98
N ALA A 182 17.55 -5.71 15.09
CA ALA A 182 18.99 -5.49 15.08
C ALA A 182 19.70 -6.71 14.45
N GLY A 183 20.61 -6.49 13.50
CA GLY A 183 21.39 -7.56 12.86
C GLY A 183 20.89 -7.96 11.46
N ALA A 184 21.17 -9.21 11.08
CA ALA A 184 20.72 -9.78 9.81
C ALA A 184 19.19 -9.92 9.81
N GLY A 185 18.60 -9.56 8.68
CA GLY A 185 17.18 -9.66 8.44
C GLY A 185 16.61 -11.05 8.56
N LYS A 186 15.51 -11.21 9.29
CA LYS A 186 14.75 -12.47 9.36
C LYS A 186 13.44 -12.42 8.60
N SER A 187 13.09 -11.28 8.00
CA SER A 187 11.86 -11.14 7.22
C SER A 187 11.88 -12.08 6.03
N GLN A 188 10.69 -12.48 5.62
CA GLN A 188 10.49 -13.51 4.60
C GLN A 188 9.40 -13.09 3.62
N ILE A 189 9.42 -13.65 2.41
CA ILE A 189 8.20 -13.84 1.64
C ILE A 189 7.72 -15.25 1.91
N VAL A 190 6.45 -15.42 2.25
CA VAL A 190 5.83 -16.73 2.43
C VAL A 190 4.78 -16.98 1.35
N ALA A 191 4.77 -18.19 0.81
CA ALA A 191 3.73 -18.68 -0.09
C ALA A 191 2.68 -19.47 0.71
N LEU A 192 1.41 -19.29 0.33
CA LEU A 192 0.24 -19.85 1.00
C LEU A 192 -0.60 -20.64 -0.02
N PRO A 193 -0.16 -21.85 -0.42
CA PRO A 193 -0.93 -22.71 -1.32
C PRO A 193 -2.25 -23.18 -0.66
N ASP A 194 -3.27 -23.27 -1.49
CA ASP A 194 -4.58 -23.86 -1.23
C ASP A 194 -4.86 -24.80 -2.42
N LYS A 195 -4.34 -26.04 -2.34
CA LYS A 195 -4.37 -26.99 -3.45
C LYS A 195 -5.71 -27.70 -3.58
N ASP A 196 -6.46 -27.82 -2.49
CA ASP A 196 -7.79 -28.43 -2.50
C ASP A 196 -8.91 -27.42 -2.81
N GLY A 197 -8.59 -26.12 -2.83
CA GLY A 197 -9.50 -25.05 -3.19
C GLY A 197 -10.58 -24.80 -2.15
N ASP A 198 -10.37 -25.25 -0.91
CA ASP A 198 -11.34 -25.10 0.17
C ASP A 198 -11.36 -23.67 0.75
N GLY A 199 -10.48 -22.79 0.28
CA GLY A 199 -10.30 -21.42 0.73
C GLY A 199 -9.64 -21.32 2.09
N VAL A 200 -8.77 -22.28 2.43
CA VAL A 200 -7.95 -22.32 3.64
C VAL A 200 -6.54 -22.75 3.24
N VAL A 201 -5.53 -22.16 3.86
CA VAL A 201 -4.14 -22.49 3.53
C VAL A 201 -3.81 -23.94 3.94
N ASP A 202 -3.17 -24.70 3.05
CA ASP A 202 -2.67 -26.05 3.32
C ASP A 202 -1.46 -26.03 4.24
N ARG A 203 -0.53 -25.11 3.95
CA ARG A 203 0.73 -24.91 4.66
C ARG A 203 1.33 -23.55 4.34
N VAL A 204 2.15 -23.04 5.25
CA VAL A 204 2.98 -21.86 5.02
C VAL A 204 4.35 -22.32 4.52
N VAL A 205 4.75 -21.87 3.33
CA VAL A 205 6.06 -22.16 2.74
C VAL A 205 6.89 -20.88 2.76
N VAL A 206 8.13 -20.95 3.25
CA VAL A 206 9.05 -19.81 3.16
C VAL A 206 9.61 -19.79 1.73
N ALA A 207 9.07 -18.90 0.90
CA ALA A 207 9.44 -18.78 -0.51
C ALA A 207 10.76 -18.03 -0.69
N VAL A 208 10.99 -17.00 0.14
CA VAL A 208 12.24 -16.22 0.18
C VAL A 208 12.57 -15.89 1.63
N ASP A 209 13.82 -16.02 2.03
CA ASP A 209 14.32 -15.64 3.34
C ASP A 209 15.50 -14.64 3.29
N GLY A 210 16.05 -14.33 4.46
CA GLY A 210 17.22 -13.45 4.60
C GLY A 210 16.95 -11.98 4.27
N LEU A 211 15.68 -11.53 4.28
CA LEU A 211 15.32 -10.14 4.02
C LEU A 211 15.36 -9.33 5.32
N ARG A 212 15.77 -8.06 5.26
CA ARG A 212 15.90 -7.17 6.43
C ARG A 212 14.58 -6.85 7.08
N TRP A 213 13.66 -6.33 6.28
CA TRP A 213 12.38 -5.77 6.70
C TRP A 213 11.52 -5.52 5.46
N THR A 214 11.08 -6.62 4.85
CA THR A 214 10.38 -6.62 3.56
C THR A 214 8.97 -6.06 3.66
N ASN A 215 8.60 -5.21 2.70
CA ASN A 215 7.35 -4.45 2.76
C ASN A 215 6.36 -4.81 1.66
N SER A 216 6.88 -5.11 0.47
CA SER A 216 6.09 -5.35 -0.73
C SER A 216 6.72 -6.45 -1.56
N LEU A 217 5.86 -7.13 -2.27
CA LEU A 217 6.23 -8.02 -3.36
C LEU A 217 5.32 -7.75 -4.55
N VAL A 218 5.73 -8.22 -5.72
CA VAL A 218 4.84 -8.35 -6.87
C VAL A 218 5.39 -9.36 -7.87
N PHE A 219 4.50 -9.99 -8.63
CA PHE A 219 4.86 -10.82 -9.77
C PHE A 219 4.84 -10.02 -11.08
N ASP A 220 5.76 -10.35 -11.98
CA ASP A 220 5.60 -10.00 -13.40
C ASP A 220 4.79 -11.07 -14.15
N SER A 221 4.51 -10.80 -15.42
CA SER A 221 3.78 -11.73 -16.30
C SER A 221 4.53 -13.02 -16.60
N GLN A 222 5.84 -13.07 -16.34
CA GLN A 222 6.73 -14.21 -16.59
C GLN A 222 6.91 -15.07 -15.33
N GLY A 223 6.37 -14.64 -14.19
CA GLY A 223 6.47 -15.33 -12.91
C GLY A 223 7.69 -14.96 -12.07
N ALA A 224 8.50 -13.98 -12.48
CA ALA A 224 9.56 -13.48 -11.64
C ALA A 224 8.98 -12.66 -10.48
N LEU A 225 9.51 -12.90 -9.28
CA LEU A 225 9.09 -12.27 -8.04
C LEU A 225 9.98 -11.06 -7.76
N TYR A 226 9.40 -9.87 -7.68
CA TYR A 226 10.10 -8.67 -7.25
C TYR A 226 9.79 -8.42 -5.78
N VAL A 227 10.82 -8.09 -4.99
CA VAL A 227 10.67 -7.85 -3.55
C VAL A 227 11.33 -6.55 -3.16
N ALA A 228 10.56 -5.75 -2.44
CA ALA A 228 10.97 -4.46 -1.92
C ALA A 228 11.32 -4.61 -0.44
N ASP A 229 12.61 -4.69 -0.17
CA ASP A 229 13.15 -4.64 1.18
C ASP A 229 13.47 -3.19 1.58
N THR A 230 13.73 -2.96 2.86
CA THR A 230 14.02 -1.61 3.38
C THR A 230 15.31 -1.00 2.83
N HIS A 231 16.24 -1.85 2.38
CA HIS A 231 17.57 -1.41 1.95
C HIS A 231 17.92 -1.81 0.51
N GLU A 232 17.04 -2.52 -0.18
CA GLU A 232 17.31 -3.02 -1.52
C GLU A 232 16.02 -3.41 -2.25
N LEU A 233 16.13 -3.43 -3.58
CA LEU A 233 15.16 -4.01 -4.48
C LEU A 233 15.77 -5.28 -5.08
N LEU A 234 15.03 -6.38 -4.97
CA LEU A 234 15.48 -7.70 -5.42
C LEU A 234 14.51 -8.25 -6.46
N ARG A 235 15.05 -9.03 -7.40
CA ARG A 235 14.30 -9.91 -8.29
C ARG A 235 14.65 -11.35 -7.98
N PHE A 236 13.66 -12.21 -8.01
CA PHE A 236 13.74 -13.62 -7.70
C PHE A 236 13.18 -14.46 -8.84
N GLY A 237 13.82 -15.60 -9.09
CA GLY A 237 13.38 -16.62 -10.04
C GLY A 237 13.28 -17.97 -9.33
N ASP A 238 12.26 -18.74 -9.72
CA ASP A 238 12.01 -20.11 -9.30
C ASP A 238 12.29 -21.00 -10.52
N ASP A 239 13.42 -21.70 -10.50
CA ASP A 239 13.89 -22.48 -11.66
C ASP A 239 13.28 -23.89 -11.71
N ASP A 240 12.93 -24.46 -10.55
CA ASP A 240 12.42 -25.82 -10.45
C ASP A 240 10.90 -25.91 -10.26
N GLY A 241 10.24 -24.75 -10.08
CA GLY A 241 8.80 -24.59 -9.99
C GLY A 241 8.23 -25.08 -8.67
N ASP A 242 9.03 -25.22 -7.61
CA ASP A 242 8.58 -25.74 -6.32
C ASP A 242 7.94 -24.67 -5.41
N GLY A 243 8.03 -23.39 -5.81
CA GLY A 243 7.51 -22.23 -5.08
C GLY A 243 8.47 -21.66 -4.04
N VAL A 244 9.70 -22.15 -3.98
CA VAL A 244 10.87 -21.51 -3.37
C VAL A 244 11.65 -20.81 -4.50
N TYR A 245 12.27 -19.67 -4.19
CA TYR A 245 12.97 -18.89 -5.21
C TYR A 245 14.47 -18.89 -4.94
N GLU A 246 15.22 -19.63 -5.75
CA GLU A 246 16.66 -19.87 -5.58
C GLU A 246 17.48 -18.73 -6.20
N GLN A 247 17.00 -18.18 -7.31
CA GLN A 247 17.70 -17.09 -7.98
C GLN A 247 17.43 -15.78 -7.23
N ARG A 248 18.50 -15.07 -6.87
CA ARG A 248 18.44 -13.74 -6.25
C ARG A 248 19.29 -12.76 -7.03
N GLU A 249 18.64 -11.74 -7.58
CA GLU A 249 19.27 -10.65 -8.31
C GLU A 249 19.03 -9.34 -7.57
N LEU A 250 20.11 -8.62 -7.24
CA LEU A 250 20.02 -7.26 -6.70
C LEU A 250 19.81 -6.26 -7.83
N LEU A 251 18.65 -5.62 -7.86
CA LEU A 251 18.33 -4.60 -8.86
C LEU A 251 18.81 -3.21 -8.44
N ALA A 252 18.66 -2.86 -7.16
CA ALA A 252 19.08 -1.56 -6.64
C ALA A 252 19.34 -1.59 -5.13
N GLN A 253 20.37 -0.88 -4.68
CA GLN A 253 20.55 -0.57 -3.25
C GLN A 253 19.83 0.72 -2.87
N ILE A 254 19.31 0.77 -1.65
CA ILE A 254 18.59 1.90 -1.07
C ILE A 254 19.45 2.47 0.08
N PRO A 255 20.38 3.41 -0.20
CA PRO A 255 21.48 3.77 0.70
C PRO A 255 21.11 4.54 2.00
N TRP A 256 19.82 4.74 2.32
CA TRP A 256 19.40 5.56 3.48
C TRP A 256 18.24 4.92 4.28
N ALA A 257 18.42 3.66 4.70
CA ALA A 257 17.49 2.81 5.43
C ALA A 257 17.04 3.32 6.83
N LYS A 258 16.43 4.51 6.92
CA LYS A 258 15.73 5.01 8.11
C LYS A 258 14.25 5.24 7.77
N ALA A 259 13.43 4.20 8.00
CA ALA A 259 11.95 4.23 7.99
C ALA A 259 11.25 4.49 6.63
N TRP A 260 11.50 3.66 5.62
CA TRP A 260 10.89 3.79 4.28
C TRP A 260 10.05 2.55 3.95
N SER A 261 8.90 2.73 3.31
CA SER A 261 8.17 1.64 2.65
C SER A 261 8.41 1.72 1.15
N THR A 262 9.06 0.71 0.58
CA THR A 262 9.19 0.54 -0.86
C THR A 262 8.06 -0.37 -1.33
N LYS A 263 7.32 0.04 -2.38
CA LYS A 263 6.20 -0.72 -2.92
C LYS A 263 6.40 -1.09 -4.37
N LEU A 264 5.90 -2.26 -4.75
CA LEU A 264 5.99 -2.83 -6.09
C LEU A 264 4.59 -3.02 -6.70
N SER A 265 4.46 -2.83 -8.01
CA SER A 265 3.22 -3.07 -8.78
C SER A 265 3.45 -3.97 -10.00
N PRO A 266 2.41 -4.66 -10.51
CA PRO A 266 2.56 -5.69 -11.54
C PRO A 266 3.29 -5.14 -12.76
N GLY A 267 4.31 -5.87 -13.24
CA GLY A 267 5.23 -5.42 -14.30
C GLY A 267 6.58 -4.85 -13.81
N GLY A 268 6.99 -5.13 -12.56
CA GLY A 268 8.33 -4.79 -12.07
C GLY A 268 8.56 -3.32 -11.70
N ARG A 269 7.49 -2.55 -11.44
CA ARG A 269 7.52 -1.10 -11.16
C ARG A 269 7.65 -0.82 -9.67
N TRP A 270 8.50 0.13 -9.24
CA TRP A 270 8.70 0.52 -7.82
C TRP A 270 8.45 2.01 -7.54
N SER A 271 7.96 2.34 -6.34
CA SER A 271 7.83 3.73 -5.86
C SER A 271 8.48 3.95 -4.47
N ARG A 272 9.00 5.17 -4.24
CA ARG A 272 9.70 5.59 -3.02
C ARG A 272 9.03 6.83 -2.46
N SER A 273 8.59 6.80 -1.19
CA SER A 273 8.09 8.00 -0.51
C SER A 273 8.96 8.36 0.70
N ARG A 274 9.41 9.62 0.74
CA ARG A 274 9.95 10.28 1.93
C ARG A 274 8.86 11.25 2.39
N TRP A 275 7.94 10.76 3.21
CA TRP A 275 6.88 11.60 3.77
C TRP A 275 6.05 12.33 2.72
N SER A 276 5.27 11.55 1.96
CA SER A 276 3.98 11.94 1.40
C SER A 276 3.28 10.63 1.04
N PHE A 277 2.08 10.41 1.58
CA PHE A 277 1.27 9.24 1.25
C PHE A 277 0.18 9.68 0.27
N SER A 278 0.56 9.98 -0.97
CA SER A 278 -0.42 10.17 -2.04
C SER A 278 -0.50 8.88 -2.84
N ASN A 279 -1.57 8.15 -2.60
CA ASN A 279 -1.96 6.99 -3.38
C ASN A 279 -3.19 7.44 -4.20
N CYS A 280 -3.26 7.03 -5.46
CA CYS A 280 -4.34 7.34 -6.38
C CYS A 280 -4.94 6.07 -6.98
N ARG A 281 -6.20 6.08 -7.43
CA ARG A 281 -6.84 4.90 -8.05
C ARG A 281 -7.85 5.31 -9.11
N ASP A 282 -7.82 4.73 -10.30
CA ASP A 282 -8.91 4.87 -11.29
C ASP A 282 -9.83 3.62 -11.25
N ARG A 283 -11.15 3.84 -11.20
CA ARG A 283 -12.16 2.77 -11.21
C ARG A 283 -12.42 2.18 -12.59
N SER A 284 -12.09 2.87 -13.69
CA SER A 284 -12.35 2.34 -15.03
C SER A 284 -11.44 1.15 -15.38
N ARG A 285 -10.27 1.06 -14.73
CA ARG A 285 -9.23 0.06 -15.01
C ARG A 285 -8.68 -0.70 -13.79
N GLY A 286 -9.14 -0.40 -12.58
CA GLY A 286 -8.80 -1.19 -11.39
C GLY A 286 -7.37 -1.00 -10.85
N SER A 287 -6.64 0.02 -11.31
CA SER A 287 -5.22 0.22 -11.00
C SER A 287 -5.01 1.31 -9.93
N ALA A 288 -4.09 1.06 -8.99
CA ALA A 288 -3.60 2.05 -8.02
C ALA A 288 -2.30 2.69 -8.52
N PHE A 289 -2.23 4.03 -8.52
CA PHE A 289 -1.13 4.84 -9.01
C PHE A 289 -0.53 5.70 -7.90
N TRP A 290 0.78 5.97 -7.94
CA TRP A 290 1.49 6.75 -6.91
C TRP A 290 2.01 8.05 -7.52
N ALA A 291 1.76 9.19 -6.88
CA ALA A 291 2.22 10.50 -7.33
C ALA A 291 3.54 10.93 -6.65
N ARG A 292 4.37 11.72 -7.35
CA ARG A 292 5.69 12.22 -6.90
C ARG A 292 5.63 13.18 -5.72
#